data_AF-A0A351C419-F1
#
_entry.id   AF-A0A351C419-F1
#
_cell.length_a   1.000
_cell.length_b   1.000
_cell.length_c   1.000
_cell.angle_alpha   90.00
_cell.angle_beta   90.00
_cell.angle_gamma   90.00
#
_symmetry.space_group_name_H-M   'P 1'
#
loop_
_entity.id
_entity.type
_entity.pdbx_description
1 polymer ?
#
loop_
_entity_poly.entity_id
_entity_poly.type
_entity_poly.pdbx_seq_one_letter_code
_entity_poly.pdbx_strand_id
1 'polypeptide(L)'
;MATEVAVITAATGAQAFYSTYAAARTAATAGDKIQIWADLTNELLLLKDKVDIWIAPGRIIQMTDSAPIILDNDGGYTSAVEVNISGNGFLKSINEKYGCVKIVNRDSIVSITCDSMENEGYDPTSLEGTTIYIENCSKFYLNCGKIINSKQRAIFFENEVEDINIKAELIQSGDYTGGDAVTIRGNGFLSANEIICNNDSSCLLFQGGSLIANILKLTTTNISSTSAGTVKMSGGTGTQELTLYFDEIQNLSSNGGDAVIADEGILNLIGRRIYCTNGLSLDLATDANIIVDEIISETKGINIHNDSSTKIVIDSNKIEGSNGNDGVIRSSTGSNYVVRNAKIKNTSTSGDSVCIYIASGQIDNDQTIEVESLILVTGNTSSGKTIYRPGTHTIDVKNLGLFVNKGIDRAIIILKIGTGTEGNYKYIVSSDIS
;
A
#
# COMPACT_ATOMS: atom_id res chain seq x y z
N MET A 1 33.65 1.31 -36.14
CA MET A 1 32.63 1.90 -35.25
C MET A 1 32.41 0.90 -34.13
N ALA A 2 32.46 1.34 -32.87
CA ALA A 2 32.03 0.48 -31.78
C ALA A 2 30.55 0.17 -32.00
N THR A 3 30.20 -1.10 -32.05
CA THR A 3 28.86 -1.55 -32.38
C THR A 3 28.00 -1.47 -31.13
N GLU A 4 27.17 -0.44 -31.05
CA GLU A 4 26.36 -0.17 -29.87
C GLU A 4 25.06 -0.97 -29.87
N VAL A 5 24.46 -1.12 -31.07
CA VAL A 5 23.13 -1.73 -31.26
C VAL A 5 23.12 -2.67 -32.48
N ALA A 6 22.35 -3.75 -32.41
CA ALA A 6 22.11 -4.66 -33.53
C ALA A 6 20.62 -4.98 -33.70
N VAL A 7 20.16 -5.20 -34.93
CA VAL A 7 18.83 -5.75 -35.23
C VAL A 7 19.01 -7.21 -35.66
N ILE A 8 18.22 -8.10 -35.07
CA ILE A 8 18.10 -9.50 -35.46
C ILE A 8 16.76 -9.67 -36.18
N THR A 9 16.81 -10.03 -37.47
CA THR A 9 15.61 -10.23 -38.28
C THR A 9 14.91 -11.53 -37.91
N ALA A 10 13.61 -11.48 -37.61
CA ALA A 10 12.84 -12.63 -37.15
C ALA A 10 12.83 -13.80 -38.14
N ALA A 11 12.64 -13.48 -39.43
CA ALA A 11 12.46 -14.47 -40.48
C ALA A 11 13.75 -15.21 -40.87
N THR A 12 14.92 -14.59 -40.67
CA THR A 12 16.19 -15.08 -41.21
C THR A 12 17.27 -15.28 -40.15
N GLY A 13 17.12 -14.69 -38.96
CA GLY A 13 18.18 -14.61 -37.96
C GLY A 13 19.36 -13.72 -38.36
N ALA A 14 19.25 -12.99 -39.48
CA ALA A 14 20.32 -12.11 -39.95
C ALA A 14 20.53 -10.96 -38.95
N GLN A 15 21.80 -10.61 -38.74
CA GLN A 15 22.19 -9.53 -37.84
C GLN A 15 22.69 -8.33 -38.64
N ALA A 16 22.09 -7.16 -38.39
CA ALA A 16 22.53 -5.87 -38.92
C ALA A 16 22.93 -4.96 -37.77
N PHE A 17 24.00 -4.18 -37.96
CA PHE A 17 24.60 -3.35 -36.91
C PHE A 17 24.33 -1.87 -37.14
N TYR A 18 24.04 -1.16 -36.06
CA TYR A 18 23.69 0.26 -36.07
C TYR A 18 24.49 1.01 -35.00
N SER A 19 24.74 2.29 -35.26
CA SER A 19 25.43 3.19 -34.34
C SER A 19 24.51 3.84 -33.32
N THR A 20 23.19 3.73 -33.46
CA THR A 20 22.21 4.28 -32.51
C THR A 20 20.98 3.39 -32.42
N TYR A 21 20.23 3.49 -31.31
CA TYR A 21 18.95 2.80 -31.18
C TYR A 21 17.92 3.32 -32.20
N ALA A 22 17.86 4.64 -32.41
CA ALA A 22 16.91 5.24 -33.36
C ALA A 22 17.08 4.71 -34.80
N ALA A 23 18.32 4.48 -35.24
CA ALA A 23 18.60 3.89 -36.56
C ALA A 23 18.19 2.41 -36.62
N ALA A 24 18.50 1.64 -35.57
CA ALA A 24 18.08 0.23 -35.45
C ALA A 24 16.54 0.11 -35.47
N ARG A 25 15.85 0.94 -34.68
CA ARG A 25 14.37 1.00 -34.62
C ARG A 25 13.74 1.33 -35.96
N THR A 26 14.32 2.26 -36.71
CA THR A 26 13.81 2.65 -38.03
C THR A 26 13.88 1.47 -39.00
N ALA A 27 14.98 0.71 -38.97
CA ALA A 27 15.18 -0.44 -39.85
C ALA A 27 14.43 -1.71 -39.43
N ALA A 28 14.17 -1.89 -38.13
CA ALA A 28 13.45 -3.05 -37.61
C ALA A 28 11.98 -3.11 -38.10
N THR A 29 11.43 -4.30 -38.18
CA THR A 29 10.03 -4.56 -38.56
C THR A 29 9.37 -5.49 -37.54
N ALA A 30 8.03 -5.56 -37.54
CA ALA A 30 7.29 -6.40 -36.60
C ALA A 30 7.82 -7.85 -36.60
N GLY A 31 8.13 -8.36 -35.41
CA GLY A 31 8.75 -9.64 -35.11
C GLY A 31 10.26 -9.55 -34.84
N ASP A 32 10.94 -8.48 -35.25
CA ASP A 32 12.39 -8.34 -35.07
C ASP A 32 12.77 -8.05 -33.61
N LYS A 33 14.06 -8.24 -33.31
CA LYS A 33 14.63 -7.92 -31.99
C LYS A 33 15.81 -6.98 -32.10
N ILE A 34 15.79 -5.88 -31.34
CA ILE A 34 16.91 -4.96 -31.17
C ILE A 34 17.74 -5.40 -29.97
N GLN A 35 19.05 -5.60 -30.16
CA GLN A 35 20.00 -5.95 -29.12
C GLN A 35 20.93 -4.77 -28.82
N ILE A 36 21.03 -4.37 -27.56
CA ILE A 36 21.91 -3.30 -27.09
C ILE A 36 23.09 -3.95 -26.34
N TRP A 37 24.30 -3.76 -26.86
CA TRP A 37 25.53 -4.41 -26.37
C TRP A 37 26.50 -3.43 -25.69
N ALA A 38 26.21 -2.14 -25.75
CA ALA A 38 27.00 -1.07 -25.14
C ALA A 38 26.17 -0.31 -24.10
N ASP A 39 26.86 0.48 -23.28
CA ASP A 39 26.19 1.49 -22.47
C ASP A 39 25.73 2.61 -23.41
N LEU A 40 24.49 3.08 -23.23
CA LEU A 40 23.91 4.14 -24.04
C LEU A 40 23.70 5.38 -23.16
N THR A 41 24.02 6.55 -23.69
CA THR A 41 23.79 7.84 -23.02
C THR A 41 22.93 8.71 -23.91
N ASN A 42 21.84 9.25 -23.36
CA ASN A 42 20.88 10.12 -24.04
C ASN A 42 20.20 9.48 -25.25
N GLU A 43 20.05 8.16 -25.22
CA GLU A 43 19.28 7.39 -26.21
C GLU A 43 17.86 7.15 -25.69
N LEU A 44 16.87 7.72 -26.39
CA LEU A 44 15.46 7.45 -26.15
C LEU A 44 15.08 6.10 -26.80
N LEU A 45 14.70 5.15 -25.96
CA LEU A 45 14.11 3.87 -26.37
C LEU A 45 12.62 4.06 -26.70
N LEU A 46 12.35 4.77 -27.80
CA LEU A 46 11.01 4.87 -28.36
C LEU A 46 10.56 3.49 -28.86
N LEU A 47 9.45 2.98 -28.36
CA LEU A 47 8.98 1.65 -28.70
C LEU A 47 8.46 1.60 -30.15
N LYS A 48 8.37 0.39 -30.68
CA LYS A 48 7.83 0.10 -32.01
C LYS A 48 7.05 -1.20 -31.94
N ASP A 49 5.83 -1.19 -32.46
CA ASP A 49 4.91 -2.32 -32.34
C ASP A 49 5.57 -3.63 -32.80
N LYS A 50 5.52 -4.64 -31.92
CA LYS A 50 6.05 -5.99 -32.12
C LYS A 50 7.56 -6.04 -32.39
N VAL A 51 8.32 -5.05 -31.96
CA VAL A 51 9.79 -5.09 -32.02
C VAL A 51 10.33 -5.20 -30.60
N ASP A 52 10.87 -6.37 -30.27
CA ASP A 52 11.42 -6.63 -28.94
C ASP A 52 12.77 -5.95 -28.74
N ILE A 53 13.10 -5.68 -27.48
CA ILE A 53 14.38 -5.10 -27.09
C ILE A 53 15.07 -6.05 -26.12
N TRP A 54 16.36 -6.25 -26.32
CA TRP A 54 17.21 -6.98 -25.39
C TRP A 54 18.42 -6.12 -25.04
N ILE A 55 18.55 -5.79 -23.77
CA ILE A 55 19.67 -5.03 -23.21
C ILE A 55 20.62 -6.05 -22.61
N ALA A 56 21.88 -6.08 -23.03
CA ALA A 56 22.82 -7.04 -22.47
C ALA A 56 22.99 -6.85 -20.94
N PRO A 57 23.18 -7.93 -20.16
CA PRO A 57 23.39 -7.82 -18.72
C PRO A 57 24.57 -6.89 -18.40
N GLY A 58 24.45 -6.07 -17.36
CA GLY A 58 25.50 -5.14 -16.99
C GLY A 58 25.51 -3.82 -17.75
N ARG A 59 24.69 -3.65 -18.80
CA ARG A 59 24.66 -2.40 -19.58
C ARG A 59 23.82 -1.34 -18.89
N ILE A 60 24.29 -0.10 -18.99
CA ILE A 60 23.58 1.07 -18.45
C ILE A 60 22.99 1.87 -19.62
N ILE A 61 21.68 2.10 -19.56
CA ILE A 61 20.99 3.07 -20.42
C ILE A 61 20.72 4.30 -19.56
N GLN A 62 21.48 5.36 -19.81
CA GLN A 62 21.44 6.58 -19.02
C GLN A 62 20.78 7.71 -19.80
N MET A 63 19.87 8.45 -19.15
CA MET A 63 19.30 9.68 -19.69
C MET A 63 19.67 10.87 -18.80
N THR A 64 20.30 11.87 -19.41
CA THR A 64 20.62 13.16 -18.79
C THR A 64 19.75 14.29 -19.35
N ASP A 65 19.18 14.05 -20.54
CA ASP A 65 18.41 15.05 -21.29
C ASP A 65 16.92 15.03 -20.90
N SER A 66 16.14 15.95 -21.48
CA SER A 66 14.74 16.18 -21.15
C SER A 66 13.79 15.16 -21.80
N ALA A 67 13.95 13.87 -21.49
CA ALA A 67 13.08 12.80 -21.96
C ALA A 67 13.10 11.60 -21.00
N PRO A 68 12.08 10.72 -20.99
CA PRO A 68 12.19 9.41 -20.35
C PRO A 68 13.14 8.50 -21.13
N ILE A 69 13.64 7.41 -20.51
CA ILE A 69 14.45 6.42 -21.24
C ILE A 69 13.56 5.59 -22.18
N ILE A 70 12.43 5.09 -21.68
CA ILE A 70 11.48 4.26 -22.43
C ILE A 70 10.19 5.05 -22.63
N LEU A 71 9.70 5.06 -23.86
CA LEU A 71 8.49 5.77 -24.26
C LEU A 71 7.73 4.97 -25.31
N ASP A 72 6.43 4.72 -25.11
CA ASP A 72 5.62 4.03 -26.13
C ASP A 72 5.14 4.95 -27.25
N ASN A 73 5.03 6.25 -26.99
CA ASN A 73 4.43 7.22 -27.88
C ASN A 73 5.11 8.59 -27.78
N ASP A 74 5.41 9.21 -28.92
CA ASP A 74 5.92 10.58 -29.01
C ASP A 74 5.04 11.44 -29.95
N GLY A 75 5.39 12.72 -30.15
CA GLY A 75 4.64 13.62 -31.03
C GLY A 75 4.44 13.14 -32.49
N GLY A 76 5.13 12.06 -32.92
CA GLY A 76 4.99 11.44 -34.24
C GLY A 76 4.54 9.97 -34.25
N TYR A 77 4.44 9.28 -33.10
CA TYR A 77 4.13 7.84 -33.02
C TYR A 77 3.03 7.55 -32.00
N THR A 78 1.76 7.69 -32.41
CA THR A 78 0.61 7.55 -31.50
C THR A 78 -0.06 6.18 -31.47
N SER A 79 0.46 5.20 -32.23
CA SER A 79 -0.13 3.86 -32.29
C SER A 79 0.28 3.01 -31.08
N ALA A 80 -0.61 2.11 -30.67
CA ALA A 80 -0.34 1.15 -29.62
C ALA A 80 0.84 0.23 -29.99
N VAL A 81 1.57 -0.24 -28.99
CA VAL A 81 2.70 -1.13 -29.18
C VAL A 81 2.57 -2.36 -28.28
N GLU A 82 2.94 -3.53 -28.81
CA GLU A 82 3.20 -4.73 -28.04
C GLU A 82 4.71 -5.01 -28.03
N VAL A 83 5.39 -4.81 -26.89
CA VAL A 83 6.86 -4.93 -26.79
C VAL A 83 7.31 -5.61 -25.51
N ASN A 84 8.28 -6.51 -25.64
CA ASN A 84 9.04 -7.06 -24.53
C ASN A 84 10.48 -6.53 -24.50
N ILE A 85 10.89 -6.03 -23.33
CA ILE A 85 12.24 -5.56 -23.03
C ILE A 85 12.86 -6.52 -22.02
N SER A 86 14.01 -7.09 -22.37
CA SER A 86 14.65 -8.17 -21.60
C SER A 86 16.16 -7.99 -21.46
N GLY A 87 16.81 -8.89 -20.71
CA GLY A 87 18.27 -9.00 -20.65
C GLY A 87 18.95 -8.33 -19.43
N ASN A 88 18.17 -7.81 -18.48
CA ASN A 88 18.64 -7.35 -17.17
C ASN A 88 19.66 -6.19 -17.25
N GLY A 89 19.30 -5.14 -17.98
CA GLY A 89 20.06 -3.89 -17.97
C GLY A 89 19.74 -3.01 -16.76
N PHE A 90 20.50 -1.93 -16.62
CA PHE A 90 20.29 -0.84 -15.67
C PHE A 90 19.71 0.37 -16.42
N LEU A 91 18.61 0.93 -15.92
CA LEU A 91 18.02 2.17 -16.44
C LEU A 91 18.26 3.28 -15.43
N LYS A 92 18.88 4.37 -15.87
CA LYS A 92 19.23 5.48 -14.97
C LYS A 92 18.87 6.82 -15.58
N SER A 93 17.86 7.49 -15.02
CA SER A 93 17.61 8.89 -15.32
C SER A 93 18.26 9.76 -14.24
N ILE A 94 19.16 10.64 -14.67
CA ILE A 94 19.68 11.72 -13.81
C ILE A 94 19.00 13.05 -14.09
N ASN A 95 18.03 13.05 -15.01
CA ASN A 95 17.19 14.21 -15.22
C ASN A 95 16.09 14.19 -14.16
N GLU A 96 16.00 15.26 -13.37
CA GLU A 96 14.99 15.35 -12.33
C GLU A 96 13.56 15.20 -12.88
N LYS A 97 13.23 15.84 -14.00
CA LYS A 97 11.86 15.92 -14.55
C LYS A 97 11.35 14.66 -15.24
N TYR A 98 12.23 13.78 -15.69
CA TYR A 98 11.84 12.65 -16.53
C TYR A 98 12.28 11.32 -15.91
N GLY A 99 11.37 10.35 -15.94
CA GLY A 99 11.58 9.02 -15.38
C GLY A 99 12.39 8.08 -16.26
N CYS A 100 12.50 6.84 -15.82
CA CYS A 100 12.99 5.76 -16.67
C CYS A 100 11.93 5.34 -17.69
N VAL A 101 10.67 5.26 -17.28
CA VAL A 101 9.58 4.73 -18.12
C VAL A 101 8.41 5.71 -18.13
N LYS A 102 7.90 6.01 -19.34
CA LYS A 102 6.63 6.70 -19.55
C LYS A 102 5.80 5.94 -20.58
N ILE A 103 4.65 5.40 -20.17
CA ILE A 103 3.70 4.74 -21.08
C ILE A 103 2.41 5.55 -21.07
N VAL A 104 1.89 5.92 -22.24
CA VAL A 104 0.71 6.79 -22.35
C VAL A 104 -0.41 6.24 -23.22
N ASN A 105 -0.13 5.28 -24.10
CA ASN A 105 -1.16 4.73 -24.98
C ASN A 105 -1.95 3.62 -24.27
N ARG A 106 -3.28 3.79 -24.24
CA ARG A 106 -4.23 2.90 -23.57
C ARG A 106 -4.20 1.47 -24.06
N ASP A 107 -3.86 1.23 -25.33
CA ASP A 107 -3.90 -0.11 -25.91
C ASP A 107 -2.51 -0.76 -25.96
N SER A 108 -1.47 -0.10 -25.43
CA SER A 108 -0.11 -0.65 -25.36
C SER A 108 -0.04 -1.84 -24.39
N ILE A 109 0.84 -2.79 -24.72
CA ILE A 109 1.22 -3.96 -23.92
C ILE A 109 2.73 -3.92 -23.78
N VAL A 110 3.21 -3.68 -22.56
CA VAL A 110 4.65 -3.49 -22.31
C VAL A 110 5.12 -4.43 -21.19
N SER A 111 6.16 -5.20 -21.48
CA SER A 111 6.85 -6.07 -20.52
C SER A 111 8.30 -5.63 -20.39
N ILE A 112 8.79 -5.46 -19.16
CA ILE A 112 10.17 -5.02 -18.90
C ILE A 112 10.84 -5.92 -17.85
N THR A 113 12.04 -6.39 -18.16
CA THR A 113 12.93 -7.04 -17.18
C THR A 113 14.25 -6.26 -17.04
N CYS A 114 14.60 -5.89 -15.81
CA CYS A 114 15.80 -5.11 -15.50
C CYS A 114 16.45 -5.50 -14.16
N ASP A 115 17.69 -5.07 -13.96
CA ASP A 115 18.36 -5.17 -12.65
C ASP A 115 17.98 -3.98 -11.75
N SER A 116 18.01 -2.75 -12.29
CA SER A 116 17.48 -1.57 -11.59
C SER A 116 16.90 -0.51 -12.52
N MET A 117 15.97 0.26 -11.97
CA MET A 117 15.55 1.58 -12.48
C MET A 117 15.79 2.62 -11.41
N GLU A 118 16.60 3.63 -11.72
CA GLU A 118 16.97 4.70 -10.80
C GLU A 118 16.64 6.06 -11.41
N ASN A 119 15.91 6.88 -10.65
CA ASN A 119 15.66 8.27 -11.01
C ASN A 119 16.10 9.22 -9.90
N GLU A 120 16.59 10.40 -10.28
CA GLU A 120 16.78 11.50 -9.33
C GLU A 120 15.45 12.06 -8.84
N GLY A 121 14.48 12.25 -9.75
CA GLY A 121 13.17 12.82 -9.45
C GLY A 121 13.13 14.36 -9.40
N TYR A 122 11.94 14.94 -9.52
CA TYR A 122 11.69 16.40 -9.60
C TYR A 122 10.84 16.90 -8.43
N ASP A 123 10.59 18.21 -8.44
CA ASP A 123 9.70 18.94 -7.55
C ASP A 123 8.49 18.10 -7.10
N PRO A 124 8.25 18.01 -5.78
CA PRO A 124 7.22 17.15 -5.19
C PRO A 124 5.79 17.39 -5.67
N THR A 125 5.49 18.57 -6.21
CA THR A 125 4.13 18.95 -6.63
C THR A 125 3.79 18.50 -8.05
N SER A 126 4.78 18.05 -8.82
CA SER A 126 4.60 17.60 -10.20
C SER A 126 4.45 16.07 -10.27
N LEU A 127 3.73 15.60 -11.31
CA LEU A 127 3.80 14.20 -11.75
C LEU A 127 5.11 13.91 -12.50
N GLU A 128 5.78 14.98 -12.96
CA GLU A 128 7.13 14.92 -13.54
C GLU A 128 8.12 14.34 -12.53
N GLY A 129 9.03 13.50 -13.00
CA GLY A 129 10.08 12.93 -12.17
C GLY A 129 9.72 11.65 -11.42
N THR A 130 8.60 10.98 -11.73
CA THR A 130 8.36 9.59 -11.27
C THR A 130 9.29 8.62 -12.02
N THR A 131 9.85 7.60 -11.36
CA THR A 131 10.73 6.61 -12.04
C THR A 131 9.99 5.83 -13.11
N ILE A 132 8.78 5.36 -12.80
CA ILE A 132 7.86 4.69 -13.72
C ILE A 132 6.52 5.41 -13.69
N TYR A 133 6.19 6.05 -14.80
CA TYR A 133 4.93 6.77 -14.97
C TYR A 133 4.08 6.10 -16.05
N ILE A 134 2.90 5.62 -15.66
CA ILE A 134 1.93 4.99 -16.55
C ILE A 134 0.67 5.87 -16.58
N GLU A 135 0.47 6.60 -17.68
CA GLU A 135 -0.74 7.39 -17.87
C GLU A 135 -1.89 6.48 -18.30
N ASN A 136 -1.66 5.63 -19.31
CA ASN A 136 -2.59 4.57 -19.72
C ASN A 136 -1.78 3.38 -20.24
N CYS A 137 -2.36 2.18 -20.14
CA CYS A 137 -1.83 0.95 -20.72
C CYS A 137 -2.91 -0.12 -20.66
N SER A 138 -2.90 -1.10 -21.57
CA SER A 138 -3.76 -2.29 -21.43
C SER A 138 -3.09 -3.28 -20.48
N LYS A 139 -1.78 -3.51 -20.67
CA LYS A 139 -1.00 -4.43 -19.83
C LYS A 139 0.39 -3.91 -19.54
N PHE A 140 0.74 -3.87 -18.26
CA PHE A 140 2.08 -3.49 -17.83
C PHE A 140 2.70 -4.57 -16.94
N TYR A 141 3.73 -5.22 -17.44
CA TYR A 141 4.48 -6.24 -16.73
C TYR A 141 5.91 -5.78 -16.45
N LEU A 142 6.33 -5.94 -15.20
CA LEU A 142 7.64 -5.52 -14.74
C LEU A 142 8.24 -6.58 -13.83
N ASN A 143 9.47 -6.99 -14.14
CA ASN A 143 10.30 -7.77 -13.23
C ASN A 143 11.65 -7.06 -13.10
N CYS A 144 11.85 -6.31 -12.00
CA CYS A 144 13.05 -5.52 -11.82
C CYS A 144 13.64 -5.69 -10.43
N GLY A 145 14.96 -5.86 -10.29
CA GLY A 145 15.56 -5.99 -8.96
C GLY A 145 15.23 -4.81 -8.05
N LYS A 146 15.49 -3.58 -8.52
CA LYS A 146 15.27 -2.36 -7.73
C LYS A 146 14.58 -1.25 -8.52
N ILE A 147 13.68 -0.53 -7.87
CA ILE A 147 13.03 0.66 -8.43
C ILE A 147 13.17 1.78 -7.42
N ILE A 148 14.00 2.77 -7.74
CA ILE A 148 14.38 3.83 -6.82
C ILE A 148 14.04 5.18 -7.45
N ASN A 149 13.41 6.03 -6.66
CA ASN A 149 13.38 7.45 -6.89
C ASN A 149 14.06 8.14 -5.72
N SER A 150 15.06 8.98 -6.00
CA SER A 150 15.88 9.60 -4.95
C SER A 150 15.18 10.75 -4.25
N LYS A 151 14.20 11.39 -4.90
CA LYS A 151 13.50 12.56 -4.35
C LYS A 151 12.01 12.33 -4.13
N GLN A 152 11.33 11.59 -5.00
CA GLN A 152 9.87 11.53 -5.08
C GLN A 152 9.35 10.10 -5.35
N ARG A 153 8.38 9.92 -6.26
CA ARG A 153 7.61 8.68 -6.49
C ARG A 153 8.38 7.64 -7.29
N ALA A 154 8.35 6.38 -6.87
CA ALA A 154 8.96 5.30 -7.66
C ALA A 154 8.02 4.85 -8.79
N ILE A 155 6.75 4.60 -8.48
CA ILE A 155 5.77 4.08 -9.44
C ILE A 155 4.47 4.87 -9.32
N PHE A 156 3.94 5.34 -10.45
CA PHE A 156 2.67 6.05 -10.49
C PHE A 156 1.83 5.63 -11.70
N PHE A 157 0.61 5.18 -11.42
CA PHE A 157 -0.44 4.94 -12.40
C PHE A 157 -1.48 6.06 -12.31
N GLU A 158 -1.63 6.85 -13.38
CA GLU A 158 -2.59 7.96 -13.40
C GLU A 158 -4.03 7.48 -13.64
N ASN A 159 -4.22 6.59 -14.59
CA ASN A 159 -5.52 5.98 -14.91
C ASN A 159 -5.51 4.49 -14.58
N GLU A 160 -6.71 3.91 -14.54
CA GLU A 160 -6.89 2.48 -14.31
C GLU A 160 -6.32 1.65 -15.46
N VAL A 161 -5.46 0.69 -15.12
CA VAL A 161 -4.88 -0.28 -16.07
C VAL A 161 -5.52 -1.65 -15.88
N GLU A 162 -5.85 -2.32 -16.99
CA GLU A 162 -6.62 -3.56 -16.96
C GLU A 162 -5.84 -4.73 -16.34
N ASP A 163 -4.53 -4.81 -16.57
CA ASP A 163 -3.68 -5.92 -16.12
C ASP A 163 -2.27 -5.43 -15.75
N ILE A 164 -1.97 -5.47 -14.46
CA ILE A 164 -0.68 -5.08 -13.88
C ILE A 164 -0.01 -6.32 -13.30
N ASN A 165 1.27 -6.53 -13.60
CA ASN A 165 2.08 -7.54 -12.92
C ASN A 165 3.46 -6.96 -12.62
N ILE A 166 3.66 -6.50 -11.39
CA ILE A 166 4.91 -5.91 -10.95
C ILE A 166 5.58 -6.84 -9.95
N LYS A 167 6.83 -7.19 -10.21
CA LYS A 167 7.72 -7.87 -9.30
C LYS A 167 8.99 -7.05 -9.11
N ALA A 168 9.30 -6.76 -7.86
CA ALA A 168 10.57 -6.15 -7.48
C ALA A 168 11.15 -6.77 -6.22
N GLU A 169 12.44 -6.54 -5.94
CA GLU A 169 12.99 -6.84 -4.61
C GLU A 169 12.81 -5.62 -3.72
N LEU A 170 13.19 -4.44 -4.20
CA LEU A 170 13.11 -3.17 -3.47
C LEU A 170 12.40 -2.11 -4.30
N ILE A 171 11.43 -1.43 -3.70
CA ILE A 171 10.86 -0.19 -4.20
C ILE A 171 11.13 0.90 -3.17
N GLN A 172 11.72 2.03 -3.58
CA GLN A 172 12.07 3.10 -2.67
C GLN A 172 11.73 4.48 -3.23
N SER A 173 11.09 5.30 -2.40
CA SER A 173 10.92 6.73 -2.67
C SER A 173 11.94 7.59 -1.93
N GLY A 174 12.06 8.82 -2.42
CA GLY A 174 12.93 9.84 -1.83
C GLY A 174 12.30 10.51 -0.61
N ASP A 175 12.93 11.57 -0.15
CA ASP A 175 12.59 12.28 1.09
C ASP A 175 11.72 13.54 0.92
N TYR A 176 11.41 13.95 -0.32
CA TYR A 176 10.56 15.12 -0.53
C TYR A 176 9.11 14.87 -0.13
N THR A 177 8.49 15.91 0.43
CA THR A 177 7.08 15.91 0.83
C THR A 177 6.16 15.83 -0.39
N GLY A 178 5.34 14.80 -0.52
CA GLY A 178 4.33 14.71 -1.59
C GLY A 178 4.64 13.62 -2.62
N GLY A 179 3.70 12.68 -2.74
CA GLY A 179 3.73 11.58 -3.68
C GLY A 179 4.07 10.26 -3.01
N ASP A 180 3.18 9.28 -3.10
CA ASP A 180 3.39 7.95 -2.53
C ASP A 180 4.54 7.22 -3.24
N ALA A 181 5.20 6.28 -2.57
CA ALA A 181 6.26 5.50 -3.22
C ALA A 181 5.68 4.69 -4.40
N VAL A 182 4.52 4.10 -4.20
CA VAL A 182 3.74 3.38 -5.20
C VAL A 182 2.30 3.86 -5.17
N THR A 183 1.80 4.36 -6.30
CA THR A 183 0.36 4.59 -6.52
C THR A 183 -0.13 3.65 -7.62
N ILE A 184 -1.12 2.82 -7.32
CA ILE A 184 -1.74 1.89 -8.28
C ILE A 184 -3.23 2.19 -8.46
N ARG A 185 -3.63 2.16 -9.74
CA ARG A 185 -5.01 2.14 -10.22
C ARG A 185 -5.08 1.04 -11.27
N GLY A 186 -5.77 -0.06 -10.98
CA GLY A 186 -5.88 -1.18 -11.92
C GLY A 186 -6.01 -2.53 -11.25
N ASN A 187 -6.13 -3.56 -12.08
CA ASN A 187 -6.24 -4.94 -11.63
C ASN A 187 -4.91 -5.67 -11.76
N GLY A 188 -4.62 -6.60 -10.84
CA GLY A 188 -3.52 -7.55 -11.02
C GLY A 188 -2.69 -7.81 -9.77
N PHE A 189 -1.37 -7.84 -9.93
CA PHE A 189 -0.43 -8.33 -8.92
C PHE A 189 0.73 -7.36 -8.69
N LEU A 190 1.07 -7.14 -7.41
CA LEU A 190 2.29 -6.46 -6.98
C LEU A 190 3.04 -7.38 -6.01
N SER A 191 4.31 -7.68 -6.30
CA SER A 191 5.18 -8.43 -5.39
C SER A 191 6.46 -7.67 -5.13
N ALA A 192 6.80 -7.46 -3.85
CA ALA A 192 8.04 -6.84 -3.42
C ALA A 192 8.59 -7.52 -2.16
N ASN A 193 9.91 -7.54 -1.96
CA ASN A 193 10.43 -7.89 -0.64
C ASN A 193 10.26 -6.69 0.30
N GLU A 194 10.61 -5.49 -0.15
CA GLU A 194 10.52 -4.30 0.67
C GLU A 194 10.06 -3.08 -0.13
N ILE A 195 9.16 -2.29 0.48
CA ILE A 195 8.85 -0.94 0.04
C ILE A 195 9.26 0.03 1.15
N ILE A 196 10.15 0.96 0.83
CA ILE A 196 10.62 1.99 1.75
C ILE A 196 10.13 3.35 1.28
N CYS A 197 9.30 4.00 2.08
CA CYS A 197 8.88 5.37 1.83
C CYS A 197 9.58 6.32 2.80
N ASN A 198 10.50 7.11 2.24
CA ASN A 198 11.22 8.14 2.99
C ASN A 198 10.54 9.52 2.90
N ASN A 199 9.48 9.61 2.11
CA ASN A 199 8.71 10.82 1.91
C ASN A 199 7.63 10.97 2.99
N ASP A 200 7.05 12.17 3.02
CA ASP A 200 5.86 12.47 3.83
C ASP A 200 4.58 12.02 3.12
N SER A 201 4.50 10.73 2.80
CA SER A 201 3.37 10.12 2.07
C SER A 201 3.28 8.61 2.30
N SER A 202 2.47 7.90 1.53
CA SER A 202 2.26 6.46 1.71
C SER A 202 3.33 5.63 1.01
N CYS A 203 3.61 4.43 1.52
CA CYS A 203 4.41 3.46 0.76
C CYS A 203 3.58 2.86 -0.37
N LEU A 204 2.31 2.57 -0.09
CA LEU A 204 1.35 2.07 -1.07
C LEU A 204 0.06 2.87 -0.97
N LEU A 205 -0.30 3.56 -2.05
CA LEU A 205 -1.62 4.14 -2.26
C LEU A 205 -2.35 3.36 -3.36
N PHE A 206 -3.51 2.81 -3.01
CA PHE A 206 -4.36 2.09 -3.95
C PHE A 206 -5.70 2.81 -4.14
N GLN A 207 -6.08 3.07 -5.40
CA GLN A 207 -7.20 3.97 -5.71
C GLN A 207 -8.22 3.42 -6.73
N GLY A 208 -8.04 2.21 -7.26
CA GLY A 208 -8.94 1.67 -8.29
C GLY A 208 -8.59 0.25 -8.69
N GLY A 209 -9.59 -0.53 -9.11
CA GLY A 209 -9.43 -1.93 -9.54
C GLY A 209 -9.37 -2.95 -8.38
N SER A 210 -8.89 -4.16 -8.67
CA SER A 210 -8.69 -5.25 -7.72
C SER A 210 -7.22 -5.73 -7.74
N LEU A 211 -6.49 -5.49 -6.65
CA LEU A 211 -5.05 -5.76 -6.55
C LEU A 211 -4.77 -6.82 -5.48
N ILE A 212 -3.98 -7.83 -5.86
CA ILE A 212 -3.34 -8.75 -4.91
C ILE A 212 -1.88 -8.33 -4.76
N ALA A 213 -1.52 -7.89 -3.56
CA ALA A 213 -0.17 -7.49 -3.21
C ALA A 213 0.48 -8.53 -2.28
N ASN A 214 1.71 -8.94 -2.58
CA ASN A 214 2.55 -9.75 -1.70
C ASN A 214 3.85 -8.99 -1.42
N ILE A 215 3.86 -8.26 -0.32
CA ILE A 215 4.94 -7.36 0.06
C ILE A 215 5.44 -7.75 1.44
N LEU A 216 6.65 -8.31 1.55
CA LEU A 216 7.12 -8.80 2.86
C LEU A 216 7.17 -7.66 3.88
N LYS A 217 7.68 -6.48 3.49
CA LYS A 217 7.81 -5.35 4.40
C LYS A 217 7.47 -4.01 3.76
N LEU A 218 6.65 -3.20 4.43
CA LEU A 218 6.45 -1.79 4.11
C LEU A 218 6.93 -0.94 5.28
N THR A 219 7.84 0.00 5.02
CA THR A 219 8.41 0.86 6.05
C THR A 219 8.30 2.33 5.67
N THR A 220 7.58 3.09 6.47
CA THR A 220 7.61 4.55 6.41
C THR A 220 8.53 5.12 7.48
N THR A 221 9.38 6.07 7.10
CA THR A 221 10.33 6.71 8.03
C THR A 221 10.03 8.19 8.32
N ASN A 222 9.21 8.86 7.49
CA ASN A 222 9.09 10.33 7.54
C ASN A 222 7.69 10.89 7.24
N ILE A 223 6.61 10.27 7.74
CA ILE A 223 5.27 10.87 7.66
C ILE A 223 5.08 11.93 8.75
N SER A 224 4.86 13.18 8.36
CA SER A 224 4.45 14.27 9.24
C SER A 224 2.94 14.53 9.21
N SER A 225 2.24 14.10 8.15
CA SER A 225 0.79 14.26 8.02
C SER A 225 -0.01 13.11 8.63
N THR A 226 -1.04 13.42 9.43
CA THR A 226 -2.01 12.42 9.92
C THR A 226 -2.94 11.90 8.82
N SER A 227 -2.89 12.43 7.59
CA SER A 227 -3.68 11.96 6.45
C SER A 227 -2.92 11.00 5.52
N ALA A 228 -1.68 10.68 5.87
CA ALA A 228 -0.86 9.68 5.18
C ALA A 228 -0.74 8.44 6.06
N GLY A 229 -0.74 7.27 5.43
CA GLY A 229 -0.50 6.01 6.11
C GLY A 229 0.51 5.17 5.35
N THR A 230 1.21 4.24 6.00
CA THR A 230 2.15 3.35 5.29
C THR A 230 1.44 2.61 4.14
N VAL A 231 0.23 2.08 4.42
CA VAL A 231 -0.72 1.60 3.41
C VAL A 231 -1.95 2.50 3.42
N LYS A 232 -2.40 2.92 2.24
CA LYS A 232 -3.57 3.79 2.09
C LYS A 232 -4.50 3.32 0.97
N MET A 233 -5.79 3.23 1.29
CA MET A 233 -6.89 3.10 0.32
C MET A 233 -7.79 4.34 0.40
N SER A 234 -7.63 5.26 -0.56
CA SER A 234 -8.35 6.54 -0.61
C SER A 234 -8.23 7.25 -1.96
N GLY A 235 -9.08 8.25 -2.21
CA GLY A 235 -9.12 9.05 -3.43
C GLY A 235 -9.55 8.26 -4.67
N GLY A 236 -10.35 7.20 -4.48
CA GLY A 236 -10.72 6.22 -5.50
C GLY A 236 -12.18 6.31 -5.93
N THR A 237 -12.71 5.19 -6.44
CA THR A 237 -14.10 5.05 -6.89
C THR A 237 -15.04 4.55 -5.79
N GLY A 238 -14.49 4.16 -4.63
CA GLY A 238 -15.20 3.43 -3.58
C GLY A 238 -15.42 1.95 -3.86
N THR A 239 -14.99 1.44 -5.02
CA THR A 239 -15.20 0.03 -5.42
C THR A 239 -13.90 -0.76 -5.51
N GLN A 240 -12.77 -0.14 -5.16
CA GLN A 240 -11.47 -0.78 -5.20
C GLN A 240 -11.34 -1.91 -4.16
N GLU A 241 -10.64 -2.98 -4.51
CA GLU A 241 -10.39 -4.12 -3.62
C GLU A 241 -8.89 -4.40 -3.51
N LEU A 242 -8.35 -4.39 -2.28
CA LEU A 242 -6.95 -4.72 -2.01
C LEU A 242 -6.88 -5.96 -1.14
N THR A 243 -6.16 -6.97 -1.60
CA THR A 243 -5.69 -8.07 -0.74
C THR A 243 -4.17 -7.98 -0.60
N LEU A 244 -3.69 -7.68 0.61
CA LEU A 244 -2.28 -7.53 0.92
C LEU A 244 -1.80 -8.64 1.87
N TYR A 245 -0.86 -9.44 1.37
CA TYR A 245 -0.05 -10.38 2.15
C TYR A 245 1.27 -9.72 2.57
N PHE A 246 1.61 -9.79 3.85
CA PHE A 246 2.81 -9.14 4.38
C PHE A 246 3.40 -9.83 5.61
N ASP A 247 4.68 -9.55 5.89
CA ASP A 247 5.30 -9.86 7.18
C ASP A 247 5.17 -8.64 8.13
N GLU A 248 5.58 -7.46 7.69
CA GLU A 248 5.50 -6.24 8.50
C GLU A 248 4.98 -5.00 7.75
N ILE A 249 4.04 -4.28 8.35
CA ILE A 249 3.72 -2.89 8.02
C ILE A 249 4.23 -2.03 9.17
N GLN A 250 5.10 -1.07 8.87
CA GLN A 250 5.75 -0.22 9.87
C GLN A 250 5.63 1.25 9.51
N ASN A 251 4.87 2.00 10.31
CA ASN A 251 5.07 3.44 10.38
C ASN A 251 6.05 3.75 11.52
N LEU A 252 7.30 4.05 11.15
CA LEU A 252 8.36 4.41 12.09
C LEU A 252 8.50 5.92 12.29
N SER A 253 7.63 6.73 11.68
CA SER A 253 7.70 8.18 11.80
C SER A 253 7.47 8.64 13.24
N SER A 254 8.30 9.58 13.70
CA SER A 254 8.11 10.27 14.97
C SER A 254 7.05 11.37 14.91
N ASN A 255 6.69 11.83 13.71
CA ASN A 255 5.91 13.06 13.53
C ASN A 255 4.40 12.79 13.40
N GLY A 256 4.00 11.56 13.08
CA GLY A 256 2.60 11.16 12.92
C GLY A 256 2.42 10.13 11.81
N GLY A 257 1.22 10.12 11.25
CA GLY A 257 0.79 9.17 10.22
C GLY A 257 0.26 7.88 10.80
N ASP A 258 -0.56 7.17 10.03
CA ASP A 258 -1.11 5.89 10.47
C ASP A 258 -0.33 4.74 9.80
N ALA A 259 -0.36 3.53 10.36
CA ALA A 259 0.22 2.40 9.65
C ALA A 259 -0.68 1.97 8.47
N VAL A 260 -2.00 2.01 8.66
CA VAL A 260 -2.98 1.69 7.61
C VAL A 260 -4.15 2.66 7.68
N ILE A 261 -4.53 3.21 6.53
CA ILE A 261 -5.76 4.00 6.34
C ILE A 261 -6.62 3.31 5.27
N ALA A 262 -7.88 3.05 5.60
CA ALA A 262 -8.86 2.49 4.68
C ALA A 262 -10.16 3.29 4.71
N ASP A 263 -10.23 4.32 3.87
CA ASP A 263 -11.36 5.25 3.81
C ASP A 263 -12.49 4.72 2.91
N GLU A 264 -12.15 3.89 1.92
CA GLU A 264 -13.06 3.47 0.87
C GLU A 264 -12.59 2.18 0.16
N GLY A 265 -13.54 1.36 -0.29
CA GLY A 265 -13.30 0.08 -0.98
C GLY A 265 -13.42 -1.14 -0.07
N ILE A 266 -12.70 -2.21 -0.40
CA ILE A 266 -12.64 -3.45 0.38
C ILE A 266 -11.18 -3.78 0.67
N LEU A 267 -10.81 -3.84 1.96
CA LEU A 267 -9.45 -4.14 2.40
C LEU A 267 -9.36 -5.55 3.00
N ASN A 268 -8.46 -6.39 2.49
CA ASN A 268 -8.06 -7.65 3.11
C ASN A 268 -6.58 -7.60 3.49
N LEU A 269 -6.27 -7.64 4.78
CA LEU A 269 -4.91 -7.68 5.31
C LEU A 269 -4.63 -9.04 5.91
N ILE A 270 -3.57 -9.71 5.44
CA ILE A 270 -3.15 -11.03 5.94
C ILE A 270 -1.65 -10.98 6.21
N GLY A 271 -1.23 -11.04 7.47
CA GLY A 271 0.19 -10.93 7.76
C GLY A 271 0.58 -11.16 9.21
N ARG A 272 1.84 -10.85 9.54
CA ARG A 272 2.34 -11.04 10.91
C ARG A 272 2.15 -9.81 11.78
N ARG A 273 2.68 -8.64 11.40
CA ARG A 273 2.73 -7.49 12.32
C ARG A 273 2.43 -6.15 11.67
N ILE A 274 1.54 -5.38 12.29
CA ILE A 274 1.31 -3.96 12.02
C ILE A 274 1.86 -3.15 13.20
N TYR A 275 2.73 -2.18 12.92
CA TYR A 275 3.40 -1.37 13.93
C TYR A 275 3.33 0.12 13.59
N CYS A 276 2.99 0.94 14.58
CA CYS A 276 2.98 2.39 14.46
C CYS A 276 3.68 3.05 15.66
N THR A 277 4.73 3.83 15.41
CA THR A 277 5.42 4.61 16.44
C THR A 277 4.53 5.76 16.92
N ASN A 278 3.98 6.54 16.00
CA ASN A 278 3.15 7.68 16.36
C ASN A 278 1.98 7.83 15.38
N GLY A 279 0.76 7.64 15.88
CA GLY A 279 -0.47 7.63 15.09
C GLY A 279 -1.25 6.35 15.31
N LEU A 280 -2.25 6.11 14.48
CA LEU A 280 -3.09 4.91 14.54
C LEU A 280 -2.36 3.74 13.92
N SER A 281 -2.52 2.57 14.53
CA SER A 281 -2.15 1.30 13.88
C SER A 281 -3.09 0.98 12.72
N LEU A 282 -4.36 1.33 12.83
CA LEU A 282 -5.39 1.15 11.81
C LEU A 282 -6.40 2.30 11.92
N ASP A 283 -6.72 2.95 10.80
CA ASP A 283 -7.86 3.85 10.65
C ASP A 283 -8.83 3.31 9.59
N LEU A 284 -10.01 2.88 10.01
CA LEU A 284 -10.90 2.05 9.19
C LEU A 284 -12.30 2.67 9.08
N ALA A 285 -12.69 3.02 7.85
CA ALA A 285 -13.99 3.60 7.49
C ALA A 285 -14.82 2.71 6.56
N THR A 286 -14.24 1.62 6.05
CA THR A 286 -14.82 0.81 4.97
C THR A 286 -14.76 -0.70 5.27
N ASP A 287 -15.26 -1.54 4.36
CA ASP A 287 -15.21 -3.00 4.52
C ASP A 287 -13.75 -3.46 4.69
N ALA A 288 -13.48 -4.17 5.78
CA ALA A 288 -12.14 -4.63 6.08
C ALA A 288 -12.12 -5.99 6.76
N ASN A 289 -11.23 -6.88 6.32
CA ASN A 289 -10.93 -8.15 6.95
C ASN A 289 -9.43 -8.21 7.27
N ILE A 290 -9.10 -8.11 8.55
CA ILE A 290 -7.74 -7.99 9.07
C ILE A 290 -7.41 -9.26 9.84
N ILE A 291 -6.52 -10.09 9.29
CA ILE A 291 -6.05 -11.35 9.89
C ILE A 291 -4.55 -11.22 10.13
N VAL A 292 -4.16 -10.86 11.35
CA VAL A 292 -2.78 -10.49 11.67
C VAL A 292 -2.35 -10.96 13.06
N ASP A 293 -1.12 -11.44 13.24
CA ASP A 293 -0.69 -11.91 14.57
C ASP A 293 -0.64 -10.75 15.59
N GLU A 294 -0.10 -9.60 15.20
CA GLU A 294 0.13 -8.47 16.09
C GLU A 294 -0.25 -7.11 15.48
N ILE A 295 -1.00 -6.31 16.23
CA ILE A 295 -1.28 -4.89 15.95
C ILE A 295 -0.77 -4.07 17.12
N ILE A 296 0.23 -3.22 16.90
CA ILE A 296 0.89 -2.47 17.97
C ILE A 296 0.99 -1.00 17.58
N SER A 297 0.55 -0.12 18.48
CA SER A 297 0.88 1.30 18.43
C SER A 297 1.39 1.80 19.77
N GLU A 298 2.39 2.67 19.75
CA GLU A 298 2.90 3.29 20.98
C GLU A 298 2.00 4.42 21.48
N THR A 299 1.23 5.07 20.59
CA THR A 299 0.42 6.26 20.94
C THR A 299 -1.07 6.04 20.76
N LYS A 300 -1.56 5.78 19.55
CA LYS A 300 -2.98 5.63 19.23
C LYS A 300 -3.27 4.23 18.70
N GLY A 301 -4.24 3.52 19.27
CA GLY A 301 -4.54 2.16 18.84
C GLY A 301 -5.23 2.10 17.46
N ILE A 302 -6.46 1.60 17.43
CA ILE A 302 -7.27 1.39 16.24
C ILE A 302 -8.43 2.38 16.28
N ASN A 303 -8.76 2.99 15.15
CA ASN A 303 -9.97 3.79 14.98
C ASN A 303 -10.90 3.08 14.00
N ILE A 304 -12.15 2.90 14.42
CA ILE A 304 -13.23 2.30 13.64
C ILE A 304 -14.33 3.36 13.52
N HIS A 305 -14.59 3.78 12.29
CA HIS A 305 -15.55 4.84 12.01
C HIS A 305 -16.36 4.59 10.74
N ASN A 306 -16.52 3.31 10.41
CA ASN A 306 -17.38 2.83 9.34
C ASN A 306 -18.87 3.03 9.65
N ASP A 307 -19.70 3.01 8.61
CA ASP A 307 -21.15 2.99 8.74
C ASP A 307 -21.71 1.57 8.94
N SER A 308 -23.01 1.44 9.14
CA SER A 308 -23.65 0.14 9.37
C SER A 308 -23.73 -0.77 8.15
N SER A 309 -23.56 -0.22 6.93
CA SER A 309 -23.64 -0.97 5.68
C SER A 309 -22.36 -1.74 5.36
N THR A 310 -21.25 -1.32 5.97
CA THR A 310 -19.93 -1.97 5.88
C THR A 310 -19.65 -2.78 7.14
N LYS A 311 -18.77 -3.77 7.05
CA LYS A 311 -18.38 -4.62 8.17
C LYS A 311 -16.87 -4.74 8.26
N ILE A 312 -16.35 -4.44 9.44
CA ILE A 312 -14.94 -4.64 9.78
C ILE A 312 -14.78 -5.92 10.61
N VAL A 313 -13.83 -6.77 10.24
CA VAL A 313 -13.44 -7.96 11.00
C VAL A 313 -11.96 -7.85 11.34
N ILE A 314 -11.62 -7.93 12.63
CA ILE A 314 -10.25 -7.94 13.12
C ILE A 314 -10.03 -9.24 13.89
N ASP A 315 -9.16 -10.08 13.35
CA ASP A 315 -8.73 -11.35 13.91
C ASP A 315 -7.23 -11.26 14.20
N SER A 316 -6.88 -11.23 15.48
CA SER A 316 -5.49 -11.05 15.88
C SER A 316 -5.17 -11.74 17.19
N ASN A 317 -3.91 -12.10 17.41
CA ASN A 317 -3.47 -12.66 18.69
C ASN A 317 -3.24 -11.55 19.73
N LYS A 318 -2.76 -10.38 19.29
CA LYS A 318 -2.30 -9.31 20.16
C LYS A 318 -2.60 -7.92 19.59
N ILE A 319 -3.26 -7.09 20.39
CA ILE A 319 -3.52 -5.68 20.07
C ILE A 319 -3.00 -4.81 21.22
N GLU A 320 -2.03 -3.94 20.96
CA GLU A 320 -1.47 -3.00 21.93
C GLU A 320 -1.63 -1.55 21.47
N GLY A 321 -2.01 -0.68 22.40
CA GLY A 321 -2.17 0.74 22.16
C GLY A 321 -2.12 1.53 23.47
N SER A 322 -2.07 2.86 23.37
CA SER A 322 -2.20 3.78 24.50
C SER A 322 -3.49 4.61 24.39
N ASN A 323 -3.69 5.57 25.29
CA ASN A 323 -4.89 6.42 25.34
C ASN A 323 -4.91 7.56 24.29
N GLY A 324 -4.01 7.56 23.30
CA GLY A 324 -3.91 8.66 22.33
C GLY A 324 -5.14 8.83 21.42
N ASN A 325 -6.08 7.89 21.45
CA ASN A 325 -7.35 7.92 20.71
C ASN A 325 -8.51 7.41 21.58
N ASP A 326 -8.62 7.90 22.82
CA ASP A 326 -9.65 7.54 23.81
C ASP A 326 -9.63 6.07 24.30
N GLY A 327 -8.93 5.17 23.60
CA GLY A 327 -8.70 3.78 23.96
C GLY A 327 -7.81 3.05 22.95
N VAL A 328 -7.58 1.75 23.18
CA VAL A 328 -6.84 0.88 22.23
C VAL A 328 -7.67 0.62 20.97
N ILE A 329 -8.98 0.48 21.11
CA ILE A 329 -9.92 0.49 20.00
C ILE A 329 -10.93 1.60 20.27
N ARG A 330 -11.04 2.54 19.34
CA ARG A 330 -12.06 3.58 19.35
C ARG A 330 -13.13 3.26 18.32
N SER A 331 -14.34 3.02 18.79
CA SER A 331 -15.53 2.84 17.95
C SER A 331 -16.32 4.13 17.89
N SER A 332 -16.59 4.62 16.69
CA SER A 332 -17.49 5.74 16.46
C SER A 332 -18.96 5.29 16.56
N THR A 333 -19.87 6.25 16.64
CA THR A 333 -21.32 5.99 16.62
C THR A 333 -21.70 5.38 15.28
N GLY A 334 -22.49 4.30 15.28
CA GLY A 334 -22.94 3.62 14.05
C GLY A 334 -22.00 2.53 13.52
N SER A 335 -20.81 2.35 14.09
CA SER A 335 -19.84 1.37 13.60
C SER A 335 -20.30 -0.08 13.66
N ASN A 336 -19.92 -0.86 12.65
CA ASN A 336 -20.25 -2.27 12.54
C ASN A 336 -18.98 -3.12 12.42
N TYR A 337 -18.65 -3.88 13.47
CA TYR A 337 -17.41 -4.65 13.51
C TYR A 337 -17.43 -5.88 14.43
N VAL A 338 -16.48 -6.79 14.15
CA VAL A 338 -16.14 -7.96 14.96
C VAL A 338 -14.66 -7.87 15.34
N VAL A 339 -14.33 -8.02 16.62
CA VAL A 339 -12.94 -8.23 17.07
C VAL A 339 -12.86 -9.58 17.77
N ARG A 340 -11.88 -10.41 17.36
CA ARG A 340 -11.76 -11.78 17.89
C ARG A 340 -10.34 -12.26 18.12
N ASN A 341 -10.23 -13.26 19.00
CA ASN A 341 -9.02 -14.03 19.35
C ASN A 341 -7.86 -13.24 19.98
N ALA A 342 -8.09 -11.97 20.35
CA ALA A 342 -7.02 -11.05 20.75
C ALA A 342 -6.87 -10.87 22.26
N LYS A 343 -5.61 -10.75 22.71
CA LYS A 343 -5.27 -10.01 23.93
C LYS A 343 -5.12 -8.53 23.59
N ILE A 344 -6.07 -7.71 24.02
CA ILE A 344 -6.07 -6.26 23.87
C ILE A 344 -5.52 -5.64 25.15
N LYS A 345 -4.41 -4.92 25.05
CA LYS A 345 -3.76 -4.29 26.19
C LYS A 345 -3.58 -2.79 25.97
N ASN A 346 -4.12 -2.02 26.90
CA ASN A 346 -3.81 -0.60 27.00
C ASN A 346 -2.50 -0.44 27.81
N THR A 347 -1.48 0.14 27.20
CA THR A 347 -0.15 0.32 27.82
C THR A 347 -0.09 1.54 28.74
N SER A 348 -1.08 2.43 28.69
CA SER A 348 -1.15 3.60 29.56
C SER A 348 -1.43 3.20 31.02
N THR A 349 -0.52 3.58 31.91
CA THR A 349 -0.65 3.37 33.36
C THR A 349 -1.32 4.55 34.08
N SER A 350 -1.85 5.53 33.34
CA SER A 350 -2.50 6.73 33.87
C SER A 350 -3.91 6.92 33.31
N GLY A 351 -4.70 7.80 33.93
CA GLY A 351 -6.07 8.12 33.50
C GLY A 351 -7.01 6.91 33.48
N ASP A 352 -8.00 6.96 32.59
CA ASP A 352 -9.02 5.90 32.48
C ASP A 352 -8.55 4.66 31.73
N SER A 353 -7.36 4.65 31.10
CA SER A 353 -6.72 3.46 30.46
C SER A 353 -7.74 2.51 29.82
N VAL A 354 -8.27 2.91 28.66
CA VAL A 354 -9.44 2.27 28.05
C VAL A 354 -9.03 1.22 27.01
N CYS A 355 -9.52 -0.02 27.11
CA CYS A 355 -9.26 -0.99 26.03
C CYS A 355 -10.17 -0.72 24.82
N ILE A 356 -11.50 -0.77 25.01
CA ILE A 356 -12.47 -0.46 23.96
C ILE A 356 -13.28 0.77 24.38
N TYR A 357 -13.13 1.85 23.64
CA TYR A 357 -13.91 3.07 23.77
C TYR A 357 -15.03 3.08 22.72
N ILE A 358 -16.25 3.38 23.13
CA ILE A 358 -17.41 3.51 22.25
C ILE A 358 -17.95 4.94 22.38
N ALA A 359 -17.91 5.70 21.29
CA ALA A 359 -18.34 7.10 21.28
C ALA A 359 -19.81 7.26 21.68
N SER A 360 -20.11 8.36 22.37
CA SER A 360 -21.48 8.77 22.68
C SER A 360 -22.19 9.28 21.43
N GLY A 361 -23.45 8.89 21.24
CA GLY A 361 -24.33 9.37 20.17
C GLY A 361 -25.72 8.76 20.31
N GLN A 362 -26.69 9.28 19.54
CA GLN A 362 -27.94 8.55 19.34
C GLN A 362 -27.58 7.21 18.71
N ILE A 363 -28.08 6.14 19.32
CA ILE A 363 -27.89 4.80 18.77
C ILE A 363 -28.91 4.72 17.64
N ASP A 364 -28.44 4.97 16.42
CA ASP A 364 -29.18 4.48 15.26
C ASP A 364 -29.19 2.95 15.37
N ASN A 365 -30.32 2.31 15.06
CA ASN A 365 -30.58 0.88 15.29
C ASN A 365 -29.62 -0.09 14.58
N ASP A 366 -28.58 0.43 13.94
CA ASP A 366 -27.72 -0.29 13.01
C ASP A 366 -26.27 -0.45 13.54
N GLN A 367 -25.91 0.13 14.70
CA GLN A 367 -24.60 -0.10 15.31
C GLN A 367 -24.48 -1.56 15.80
N THR A 368 -23.49 -2.30 15.28
CA THR A 368 -23.31 -3.73 15.59
C THR A 368 -21.88 -3.99 16.06
N ILE A 369 -21.71 -4.32 17.34
CA ILE A 369 -20.41 -4.63 17.93
C ILE A 369 -20.41 -6.07 18.42
N GLU A 370 -19.45 -6.86 17.94
CA GLU A 370 -19.23 -8.24 18.36
C GLU A 370 -17.80 -8.46 18.88
N VAL A 371 -17.70 -9.09 20.04
CA VAL A 371 -16.44 -9.50 20.67
C VAL A 371 -16.41 -11.00 20.88
N GLU A 372 -15.36 -11.67 20.40
CA GLU A 372 -15.23 -13.13 20.47
C GLU A 372 -13.86 -13.54 21.02
N SER A 373 -13.81 -14.36 22.08
CA SER A 373 -12.56 -14.87 22.65
C SER A 373 -11.51 -13.78 22.95
N LEU A 374 -11.91 -12.70 23.63
CA LEU A 374 -11.04 -11.56 23.95
C LEU A 374 -10.53 -11.56 25.39
N ILE A 375 -9.30 -11.07 25.57
CA ILE A 375 -8.70 -10.72 26.86
C ILE A 375 -8.42 -9.21 26.88
N LEU A 376 -9.08 -8.45 27.75
CA LEU A 376 -8.89 -7.00 27.86
C LEU A 376 -8.08 -6.65 29.13
N VAL A 377 -6.97 -5.95 28.94
CA VAL A 377 -6.04 -5.57 30.02
C VAL A 377 -5.84 -4.06 30.03
N THR A 378 -6.42 -3.39 31.03
CA THR A 378 -6.14 -1.98 31.30
C THR A 378 -4.76 -1.82 31.94
N GLY A 379 -3.96 -0.86 31.51
CA GLY A 379 -2.68 -0.53 32.14
C GLY A 379 -2.81 0.16 33.50
N ASN A 380 -3.91 0.88 33.75
CA ASN A 380 -4.21 1.47 35.06
C ASN A 380 -5.27 0.65 35.81
N THR A 381 -4.86 -0.18 36.76
CA THR A 381 -5.81 -1.03 37.52
C THR A 381 -6.73 -0.22 38.44
N SER A 382 -6.33 0.97 38.88
CA SER A 382 -7.10 1.81 39.82
C SER A 382 -8.29 2.52 39.17
N SER A 383 -8.10 3.19 38.02
CA SER A 383 -9.17 3.94 37.29
C SER A 383 -9.46 3.44 35.87
N GLY A 384 -8.70 2.45 35.39
CA GLY A 384 -8.88 1.76 34.10
C GLY A 384 -10.31 1.38 33.74
N LYS A 385 -10.63 1.30 32.45
CA LYS A 385 -11.90 0.81 31.92
C LYS A 385 -11.64 -0.22 30.82
N THR A 386 -12.20 -1.41 30.91
CA THR A 386 -12.03 -2.41 29.84
C THR A 386 -12.90 -2.09 28.64
N ILE A 387 -14.19 -1.84 28.84
CA ILE A 387 -15.08 -1.26 27.83
C ILE A 387 -15.72 -0.02 28.44
N TYR A 388 -15.69 1.10 27.70
CA TYR A 388 -16.21 2.38 28.15
C TYR A 388 -17.08 3.05 27.09
N ARG A 389 -18.20 3.62 27.54
CA ARG A 389 -19.08 4.48 26.76
C ARG A 389 -19.49 5.68 27.61
N PRO A 390 -19.25 6.93 27.18
CA PRO A 390 -19.76 8.10 27.88
C PRO A 390 -21.26 8.29 27.64
N GLY A 391 -21.94 8.95 28.60
CA GLY A 391 -23.36 9.28 28.52
C GLY A 391 -24.27 8.27 29.22
N THR A 392 -25.57 8.34 28.93
CA THR A 392 -26.62 7.56 29.63
C THR A 392 -27.36 6.55 28.75
N HIS A 393 -27.07 6.53 27.44
CA HIS A 393 -27.74 5.63 26.50
C HIS A 393 -27.05 4.27 26.51
N THR A 394 -27.84 3.22 26.72
CA THR A 394 -27.37 1.83 26.77
C THR A 394 -27.01 1.32 25.38
N ILE A 395 -25.87 0.68 25.22
CA ILE A 395 -25.50 -0.02 23.99
C ILE A 395 -25.45 -1.54 24.21
N ASP A 396 -25.86 -2.28 23.19
CA ASP A 396 -25.73 -3.73 23.16
C ASP A 396 -24.42 -4.15 22.49
N VAL A 397 -23.66 -5.01 23.16
CA VAL A 397 -22.44 -5.64 22.61
C VAL A 397 -22.64 -7.14 22.62
N LYS A 398 -22.53 -7.79 21.46
CA LYS A 398 -22.58 -9.24 21.34
C LYS A 398 -21.27 -9.82 21.88
N ASN A 399 -21.36 -10.67 22.90
CA ASN A 399 -20.20 -11.23 23.58
C ASN A 399 -20.20 -12.76 23.46
N LEU A 400 -19.17 -13.31 22.83
CA LEU A 400 -18.94 -14.75 22.65
C LEU A 400 -17.71 -15.27 23.44
N GLY A 401 -17.16 -14.49 24.36
CA GLY A 401 -16.08 -14.92 25.27
C GLY A 401 -15.20 -13.75 25.67
N LEU A 402 -15.24 -13.34 26.95
CA LEU A 402 -14.56 -12.13 27.42
C LEU A 402 -13.93 -12.30 28.81
N PHE A 403 -12.62 -12.07 28.88
CA PHE A 403 -11.83 -11.98 30.11
C PHE A 403 -11.34 -10.54 30.29
N VAL A 404 -11.38 -10.04 31.52
CA VAL A 404 -11.00 -8.66 31.84
C VAL A 404 -10.19 -8.59 33.11
N ASN A 405 -9.23 -7.69 33.19
CA ASN A 405 -8.53 -7.44 34.46
C ASN A 405 -9.31 -6.47 35.37
N LYS A 406 -10.37 -5.85 34.82
CA LYS A 406 -11.23 -4.90 35.52
C LYS A 406 -12.66 -4.93 35.03
N GLY A 407 -13.59 -4.75 35.97
CA GLY A 407 -15.02 -4.77 35.70
C GLY A 407 -15.50 -3.72 34.70
N ILE A 408 -16.47 -4.12 33.88
CA ILE A 408 -17.21 -3.29 32.92
C ILE A 408 -18.38 -2.61 33.62
N ASP A 409 -18.66 -1.35 33.26
CA ASP A 409 -19.83 -0.60 33.71
C ASP A 409 -21.12 -1.12 33.06
N ARG A 410 -21.88 -1.91 33.83
CA ARG A 410 -23.09 -2.60 33.36
C ARG A 410 -24.33 -1.71 33.26
N ALA A 411 -24.28 -0.46 33.73
CA ALA A 411 -25.43 0.43 33.63
C ALA A 411 -25.60 0.99 32.20
N ILE A 412 -24.52 1.04 31.43
CA ILE A 412 -24.46 1.66 30.09
C ILE A 412 -24.10 0.62 29.02
N ILE A 413 -23.39 -0.45 29.36
CA ILE A 413 -22.97 -1.50 28.43
C ILE A 413 -23.73 -2.79 28.75
N ILE A 414 -24.63 -3.18 27.85
CA ILE A 414 -25.42 -4.41 27.95
C ILE A 414 -24.74 -5.48 27.10
N LEU A 415 -24.29 -6.57 27.72
CA LEU A 415 -23.66 -7.69 27.02
C LEU A 415 -24.71 -8.72 26.62
N LYS A 416 -24.91 -8.93 25.30
CA LYS A 416 -25.87 -9.89 24.72
C LYS A 416 -25.20 -11.18 24.26
N ILE A 417 -25.93 -12.30 24.30
CA ILE A 417 -25.50 -13.62 23.81
C ILE A 417 -26.24 -13.94 22.51
N GLY A 418 -25.49 -14.27 21.45
CA GLY A 418 -26.08 -14.79 20.22
C GLY A 418 -27.22 -13.92 19.67
N THR A 419 -28.26 -14.53 19.10
CA THR A 419 -29.35 -13.84 18.38
C THR A 419 -30.66 -13.65 19.15
N GLY A 420 -30.76 -13.88 20.48
CA GLY A 420 -32.10 -13.62 21.06
C GLY A 420 -32.50 -14.00 22.47
N THR A 421 -31.65 -14.03 23.50
CA THR A 421 -32.20 -14.11 24.87
C THR A 421 -31.46 -13.22 25.87
N GLU A 422 -32.22 -12.38 26.56
CA GLU A 422 -31.80 -11.57 27.71
C GLU A 422 -31.17 -12.47 28.77
N GLY A 423 -29.86 -12.38 28.89
CA GLY A 423 -29.07 -13.04 29.91
C GLY A 423 -27.72 -12.33 30.02
N ASN A 424 -27.58 -11.49 31.03
CA ASN A 424 -26.31 -10.81 31.35
C ASN A 424 -25.23 -11.87 31.65
N TYR A 425 -24.41 -12.27 30.67
CA TYR A 425 -23.28 -13.15 30.99
C TYR A 425 -22.23 -12.39 31.80
N LYS A 426 -21.65 -13.09 32.78
CA LYS A 426 -20.51 -12.62 33.54
C LYS A 426 -19.26 -12.78 32.66
N TYR A 427 -18.69 -11.68 32.21
CA TYR A 427 -17.27 -11.65 31.90
C TYR A 427 -16.47 -12.13 33.13
N ILE A 428 -15.30 -12.73 32.92
CA ILE A 428 -14.43 -13.18 34.01
C ILE A 428 -13.48 -12.03 34.35
N VAL A 429 -13.56 -11.55 35.59
CA VAL A 429 -12.52 -10.66 36.14
C VAL A 429 -11.42 -11.53 36.71
N SER A 430 -10.19 -11.39 36.22
CA SER A 430 -9.02 -12.08 36.76
C SER A 430 -7.83 -11.13 36.88
N SER A 431 -7.11 -11.18 37.99
CA SER A 431 -5.83 -10.49 38.17
C SER A 431 -4.69 -11.18 37.40
N ASP A 432 -4.87 -12.46 37.06
CA ASP A 432 -3.80 -13.34 36.58
C ASP A 432 -3.51 -13.18 35.08
N ILE A 433 -4.33 -12.38 34.39
CA ILE A 433 -4.23 -12.14 32.93
C ILE A 433 -3.44 -10.87 32.57
N SER A 434 -2.79 -10.24 33.56
CA SER A 434 -2.09 -8.94 33.44
C SER A 434 -1.01 -8.90 32.34
#